data_AF-R5P1D4-F1
#
_entry.id   AF-R5P1D4-F1
#
_cell.length_a   1.000
_cell.length_b   1.000
_cell.length_c   1.000
_cell.angle_alpha   90.00
_cell.angle_beta   90.00
_cell.angle_gamma   90.00
#
_symmetry.space_group_name_H-M   'P 1'
#
loop_
_entity.id
_entity.type
_entity.pdbx_description
1 polymer ?
#
loop_
_entity_poly.entity_id
_entity_poly.type
_entity_poly.pdbx_seq_one_letter_code
_entity_poly.pdbx_strand_id
1 'polypeptide(L)'
;MTRARKTNLFFLWMLVFYIAGCLFVIPVLPDSCFKNYSNIVIGQSLIFIPFVLYLIVTKGKILKDLKVRRIGVLNTFLLVILTYCMIPVVSFLNVLTMMFAKNEVSGQLDGMSNNNFLFNIFITAFVPAIMEELIFRGVLYSGYRNSTIKRAILASALAFGLFHMNVNQFCYAFFMGIVFALVREATGSMHSSMIMHFLVNANSIVLLKLYDILTKYVNKMANNDSSFRELADSLNSSADSAVTFADYPLSQKLSLLSSTAFSAVIAFIIGMVILMLIARRCHRKYHIDCIIASFTGNRHGMPDINNYKPGEYIETNTSEYGGKIVDFVFVTAVILCIMLIIYSW
;
A
#
# COMPACT_ATOMS: atom_id res chain seq x y z
N MET A 1 29.85 -0.09 -6.65
CA MET A 1 28.75 0.41 -5.79
C MET A 1 27.85 -0.76 -5.41
N THR A 2 27.53 -0.92 -4.12
CA THR A 2 26.71 -2.05 -3.64
C THR A 2 25.29 -1.99 -4.19
N ARG A 3 24.59 -3.14 -4.24
CA ARG A 3 23.20 -3.22 -4.68
C ARG A 3 22.26 -2.38 -3.81
N ALA A 4 22.46 -2.36 -2.49
CA ALA A 4 21.69 -1.50 -1.58
C ALA A 4 21.87 -0.01 -1.92
N ARG A 5 23.11 0.44 -2.18
CA ARG A 5 23.40 1.83 -2.56
C ARG A 5 22.78 2.22 -3.90
N LYS A 6 22.83 1.33 -4.91
CA LYS A 6 22.13 1.53 -6.21
C LYS A 6 20.62 1.70 -6.00
N THR A 7 20.04 0.89 -5.12
CA THR A 7 18.61 0.92 -4.80
C THR A 7 18.23 2.21 -4.06
N ASN A 8 19.04 2.67 -3.10
CA ASN A 8 18.84 3.94 -2.41
C ASN A 8 18.93 5.12 -3.38
N LEU A 9 19.89 5.12 -4.31
CA LEU A 9 20.02 6.16 -5.33
C LEU A 9 18.83 6.18 -6.28
N PHE A 10 18.33 5.01 -6.70
CA PHE A 10 17.10 4.93 -7.48
C PHE A 10 15.91 5.56 -6.72
N PHE A 11 15.73 5.21 -5.44
CA PHE A 11 14.65 5.75 -4.63
C PHE A 11 14.76 7.28 -4.48
N LEU A 12 15.96 7.79 -4.16
CA LEU A 12 16.19 9.24 -4.05
C LEU A 12 15.94 9.95 -5.39
N TRP A 13 16.43 9.39 -6.51
CA TRP A 13 16.26 10.00 -7.82
C TRP A 13 14.80 10.00 -8.27
N MET A 14 14.07 8.91 -8.03
CA MET A 14 12.62 8.85 -8.26
C MET A 14 11.88 9.91 -7.44
N LEU A 15 12.25 10.11 -6.17
CA LEU A 15 11.67 11.14 -5.32
C LEU A 15 11.96 12.56 -5.84
N VAL A 16 13.22 12.84 -6.21
CA VAL A 16 13.59 14.14 -6.80
C VAL A 16 12.86 14.40 -8.10
N PHE A 17 12.72 13.37 -8.96
CA PHE A 17 11.96 13.47 -10.20
C PHE A 17 10.47 13.75 -9.93
N TYR A 18 9.88 13.06 -8.95
CA TYR A 18 8.49 13.31 -8.54
C TYR A 18 8.29 14.74 -8.04
N ILE A 19 9.16 15.23 -7.15
CA ILE A 19 9.12 16.63 -6.65
C ILE A 19 9.26 17.62 -7.80
N ALA A 20 10.21 17.41 -8.71
CA ALA A 20 10.38 18.26 -9.88
C ALA A 20 9.14 18.25 -10.78
N GLY A 21 8.52 17.08 -10.98
CA GLY A 21 7.24 16.96 -11.68
C GLY A 21 6.14 17.79 -11.03
N CYS A 22 6.01 17.70 -9.70
CA CYS A 22 5.03 18.50 -8.95
C CYS A 22 5.31 20.00 -9.00
N LEU A 23 6.56 20.43 -9.02
CA LEU A 23 6.93 21.86 -9.01
C LEU A 23 6.89 22.51 -10.40
N PHE A 24 7.23 21.77 -11.45
CA PHE A 24 7.44 22.34 -12.80
C PHE A 24 6.43 21.88 -13.83
N VAL A 25 5.81 20.71 -13.67
CA VAL A 25 4.82 20.19 -14.62
C VAL A 25 3.42 20.57 -14.18
N ILE A 26 3.07 20.32 -12.91
CA ILE A 26 1.71 20.58 -12.40
C ILE A 26 1.28 22.05 -12.59
N PRO A 27 2.08 23.08 -12.22
CA PRO A 27 1.62 24.48 -12.34
C PRO A 27 1.44 24.99 -13.76
N VAL A 28 1.98 24.28 -14.76
CA VAL A 28 1.92 24.68 -16.18
C VAL A 28 0.76 23.97 -16.90
N LEU A 29 0.19 22.93 -16.30
CA LEU A 29 -0.96 22.23 -16.86
C LEU A 29 -2.24 23.05 -16.65
N PRO A 30 -3.11 23.18 -17.66
CA PRO A 30 -4.41 23.84 -17.50
C PRO A 30 -5.26 23.16 -16.41
N ASP A 31 -6.11 23.91 -15.71
CA ASP A 31 -7.01 23.36 -14.67
C ASP A 31 -7.89 22.20 -15.16
N SER A 32 -8.21 22.16 -16.45
CA SER A 32 -8.91 21.02 -17.07
C SER A 32 -8.15 19.71 -16.97
N CYS A 33 -6.82 19.75 -16.91
CA CYS A 33 -5.94 18.61 -16.68
C CYS A 33 -5.90 18.18 -15.21
N PHE A 34 -6.64 18.82 -14.29
CA PHE A 34 -6.78 18.38 -12.89
C PHE A 34 -8.20 17.95 -12.53
N LYS A 35 -9.11 17.95 -13.52
CA LYS A 35 -10.46 17.40 -13.37
C LYS A 35 -10.43 15.87 -13.55
N ASN A 36 -11.20 15.15 -12.75
CA ASN A 36 -11.35 13.69 -12.79
C ASN A 36 -10.07 12.91 -12.41
N TYR A 37 -9.66 11.96 -13.24
CA TYR A 37 -8.60 10.97 -13.00
C TYR A 37 -7.18 11.46 -13.22
N SER A 38 -7.04 12.66 -13.75
CA SER A 38 -5.76 13.15 -14.25
C SER A 38 -4.70 13.30 -13.15
N ASN A 39 -5.10 13.62 -11.91
CA ASN A 39 -4.19 13.61 -10.75
C ASN A 39 -3.55 12.23 -10.55
N ILE A 40 -4.35 11.17 -10.62
CA ILE A 40 -3.87 9.79 -10.47
C ILE A 40 -2.99 9.40 -11.65
N VAL A 41 -3.41 9.73 -12.88
CA VAL A 41 -2.63 9.44 -14.09
C VAL A 41 -1.27 10.15 -14.07
N ILE A 42 -1.25 11.44 -13.71
CA ILE A 42 -0.04 12.25 -13.61
C ILE A 42 0.85 11.69 -12.50
N GLY A 43 0.31 11.43 -11.31
CA GLY A 43 1.05 10.84 -10.18
C GLY A 43 1.68 9.49 -10.54
N GLN A 44 0.90 8.58 -11.12
CA GLN A 44 1.39 7.26 -11.58
C GLN A 44 2.45 7.41 -12.69
N SER A 45 2.28 8.37 -13.61
CA SER A 45 3.28 8.65 -14.65
C SER A 45 4.60 9.17 -14.06
N LEU A 46 4.53 10.08 -13.08
CA LEU A 46 5.70 10.67 -12.44
C LEU A 46 6.54 9.63 -11.68
N ILE A 47 5.94 8.56 -11.15
CA ILE A 47 6.69 7.46 -10.52
C ILE A 47 7.15 6.40 -11.53
N PHE A 48 6.34 6.14 -12.56
CA PHE A 48 6.62 5.06 -13.50
C PHE A 48 7.68 5.44 -14.54
N ILE A 49 7.76 6.72 -14.95
CA ILE A 49 8.82 7.22 -15.85
C ILE A 49 10.22 6.94 -15.27
N PRO A 50 10.53 7.33 -14.01
CA PRO A 50 11.78 6.96 -13.36
C PRO A 50 12.09 5.47 -13.34
N PHE A 51 11.06 4.65 -13.09
CA PHE A 51 11.18 3.20 -13.12
C PHE A 51 11.58 2.68 -14.51
N VAL A 52 10.91 3.14 -15.57
CA VAL A 52 11.25 2.77 -16.96
C VAL A 52 12.67 3.21 -17.31
N LEU A 53 13.07 4.43 -16.97
CA LEU A 53 14.43 4.92 -17.17
C LEU A 53 15.46 4.08 -16.42
N TYR A 54 15.16 3.67 -15.19
CA TYR A 54 15.99 2.76 -14.43
C TYR A 54 16.11 1.37 -15.08
N LEU A 55 15.03 0.84 -15.66
CA LEU A 55 15.08 -0.41 -16.43
C LEU A 55 15.99 -0.30 -17.66
N ILE A 56 15.91 0.82 -18.39
CA ILE A 56 16.76 1.09 -19.57
C ILE A 56 18.23 1.15 -19.15
N VAL A 57 18.56 1.95 -18.13
CA VAL A 57 19.94 2.13 -17.63
C VAL A 57 20.51 0.80 -17.08
N THR A 58 19.69 0.01 -16.40
CA THR A 58 20.11 -1.29 -15.86
C THR A 58 20.03 -2.44 -16.85
N LYS A 59 19.63 -2.17 -18.11
CA LYS A 59 19.40 -3.17 -19.17
C LYS A 59 18.49 -4.32 -18.71
N GLY A 60 17.46 -3.99 -17.93
CA GLY A 60 16.47 -4.93 -17.43
C GLY A 60 16.99 -5.99 -16.45
N LYS A 61 18.19 -5.85 -15.88
CA LYS A 61 18.76 -6.84 -14.94
C LYS A 61 17.83 -7.13 -13.75
N ILE A 62 17.15 -6.10 -13.25
CA ILE A 62 16.20 -6.20 -12.12
C ILE A 62 14.95 -7.03 -12.47
N LEU A 63 14.60 -7.17 -13.77
CA LEU A 63 13.45 -7.98 -14.19
C LEU A 63 13.60 -9.46 -13.77
N LYS A 64 14.85 -9.95 -13.68
CA LYS A 64 15.16 -11.30 -13.18
C LYS A 64 14.81 -11.48 -11.70
N ASP A 65 14.80 -10.39 -10.94
CA ASP A 65 14.51 -10.39 -9.50
C ASP A 65 13.02 -10.17 -9.19
N LEU A 66 12.19 -9.84 -10.18
CA LEU A 66 10.75 -9.61 -9.99
C LEU A 66 10.00 -10.87 -9.54
N LYS A 67 10.56 -12.07 -9.76
CA LYS A 67 10.01 -13.38 -9.35
C LYS A 67 8.49 -13.47 -9.58
N VAL A 68 8.12 -13.36 -10.85
CA VAL A 68 6.73 -13.45 -11.29
C VAL A 68 6.39 -14.93 -11.48
N ARG A 69 5.71 -15.53 -10.51
CA ARG A 69 5.28 -16.94 -10.57
C ARG A 69 3.76 -17.03 -10.47
N ARG A 70 3.18 -18.01 -11.16
CA ARG A 70 1.75 -18.30 -11.02
C ARG A 70 1.46 -18.75 -9.59
N ILE A 71 0.36 -18.26 -9.04
CA ILE A 71 -0.13 -18.63 -7.72
C ILE A 71 -1.29 -19.60 -7.96
N GLY A 72 -1.29 -20.76 -7.29
CA GLY A 72 -2.39 -21.71 -7.43
C GLY A 72 -3.72 -21.09 -7.01
N VAL A 73 -4.83 -21.56 -7.60
CA VAL A 73 -6.18 -20.99 -7.39
C VAL A 73 -6.54 -20.92 -5.90
N LEU A 74 -6.28 -21.98 -5.14
CA LEU A 74 -6.55 -22.00 -3.70
C LEU A 74 -5.71 -20.97 -2.94
N ASN A 75 -4.44 -20.78 -3.30
CA ASN A 75 -3.62 -19.75 -2.66
C ASN A 75 -4.10 -18.35 -3.05
N THR A 76 -4.60 -18.16 -4.28
CA THR A 76 -5.24 -16.91 -4.71
C THR A 76 -6.50 -16.63 -3.89
N PHE A 77 -7.34 -17.63 -3.64
CA PHE A 77 -8.51 -17.51 -2.76
C PHE A 77 -8.10 -17.16 -1.32
N LEU A 78 -7.05 -17.79 -0.79
CA LEU A 78 -6.52 -17.44 0.53
C LEU A 78 -5.96 -16.01 0.58
N LEU A 79 -5.39 -15.49 -0.52
CA LEU A 79 -4.97 -14.08 -0.60
C LEU A 79 -6.17 -13.12 -0.53
N VAL A 80 -7.30 -13.48 -1.16
CA VAL A 80 -8.55 -12.71 -1.05
C VAL A 80 -9.01 -12.68 0.40
N ILE A 81 -9.11 -13.84 1.07
CA ILE A 81 -9.50 -13.91 2.48
C ILE A 81 -8.52 -13.12 3.36
N LEU A 82 -7.21 -13.29 3.15
CA LEU A 82 -6.19 -12.55 3.88
C LEU A 82 -6.35 -11.03 3.71
N THR A 83 -6.64 -10.57 2.49
CA THR A 83 -6.84 -9.14 2.21
C THR A 83 -8.02 -8.59 3.00
N TYR A 84 -9.19 -9.21 2.89
CA TYR A 84 -10.38 -8.76 3.62
C TYR A 84 -10.24 -8.91 5.15
N CYS A 85 -9.44 -9.87 5.61
CA CYS A 85 -9.06 -10.00 7.01
C CYS A 85 -8.13 -8.87 7.48
N MET A 86 -7.36 -8.23 6.60
CA MET A 86 -6.53 -7.07 6.96
C MET A 86 -7.31 -5.74 6.93
N ILE A 87 -8.48 -5.68 6.31
CA ILE A 87 -9.29 -4.43 6.21
C ILE A 87 -9.64 -3.84 7.59
N PRO A 88 -10.07 -4.61 8.61
CA PRO A 88 -10.30 -4.05 9.95
C PRO A 88 -9.05 -3.40 10.56
N VAL A 89 -7.86 -3.96 10.31
CA VAL A 89 -6.59 -3.36 10.78
C VAL A 89 -6.31 -2.05 10.06
N VAL A 90 -6.50 -2.01 8.74
CA VAL A 90 -6.39 -0.79 7.93
C VAL A 90 -7.38 0.27 8.42
N SER A 91 -8.64 -0.11 8.68
CA SER A 91 -9.68 0.77 9.19
C SER A 91 -9.34 1.36 10.56
N PHE A 92 -8.82 0.53 11.48
CA PHE A 92 -8.36 1.00 12.79
C PHE A 92 -7.21 1.99 12.66
N LEU A 93 -6.18 1.68 11.86
CA LEU A 93 -5.05 2.60 11.61
C LEU A 93 -5.49 3.91 10.96
N ASN A 94 -6.47 3.84 10.06
CA ASN A 94 -7.08 5.02 9.45
C ASN A 94 -7.78 5.89 10.52
N VAL A 95 -8.69 5.34 11.32
CA VAL A 95 -9.37 6.09 12.40
C VAL A 95 -8.39 6.66 13.43
N LEU A 96 -7.39 5.86 13.83
CA LEU A 96 -6.35 6.27 14.77
C LEU A 96 -5.59 7.50 14.27
N THR A 97 -5.18 7.49 13.00
CA THR A 97 -4.43 8.61 12.43
C THR A 97 -5.31 9.81 12.07
N MET A 98 -6.59 9.58 11.76
CA MET A 98 -7.56 10.67 11.59
C MET A 98 -7.77 11.51 12.86
N MET A 99 -7.32 11.03 14.03
CA MET A 99 -7.31 11.83 15.26
C MET A 99 -6.38 13.06 15.20
N PHE A 100 -5.36 13.03 14.33
CA PHE A 100 -4.35 14.09 14.24
C PHE A 100 -3.92 14.43 12.80
N ALA A 101 -4.50 13.79 11.78
CA ALA A 101 -4.22 14.03 10.37
C ALA A 101 -5.51 14.01 9.54
N LYS A 102 -5.55 14.79 8.45
CA LYS A 102 -6.67 14.77 7.50
C LYS A 102 -6.60 13.52 6.61
N ASN A 103 -7.76 12.95 6.31
CA ASN A 103 -7.88 11.91 5.29
C ASN A 103 -8.12 12.58 3.93
N GLU A 104 -7.10 12.59 3.08
CA GLU A 104 -7.18 13.21 1.74
C GLU A 104 -7.69 12.25 0.67
N VAL A 105 -7.79 10.95 0.99
CA VAL A 105 -8.28 9.93 0.06
C VAL A 105 -9.76 10.13 -0.25
N SER A 106 -10.56 10.59 0.73
CA SER A 106 -12.00 10.82 0.52
C SER A 106 -12.26 11.91 -0.53
N GLY A 107 -11.56 13.04 -0.47
CA GLY A 107 -11.72 14.14 -1.42
C GLY A 107 -11.32 13.78 -2.86
N GLN A 108 -10.40 12.83 -3.04
CA GLN A 108 -10.03 12.32 -4.37
C GLN A 108 -11.09 11.39 -4.97
N LEU A 109 -11.91 10.75 -4.13
CA LEU A 109 -12.94 9.79 -4.54
C LEU A 109 -14.29 10.47 -4.87
N ASP A 110 -14.59 11.62 -4.29
CA ASP A 110 -15.85 12.35 -4.52
C ASP A 110 -16.05 12.72 -6.01
N GLY A 111 -14.97 13.09 -6.70
CA GLY A 111 -14.97 13.37 -8.15
C GLY A 111 -15.13 12.14 -9.05
N MET A 112 -15.19 10.93 -8.49
CA MET A 112 -15.24 9.66 -9.24
C MET A 112 -16.61 8.97 -9.24
N SER A 113 -17.52 9.42 -8.38
CA SER A 113 -18.84 8.81 -8.17
C SER A 113 -19.70 8.74 -9.45
N ASN A 114 -19.52 9.72 -10.35
CA ASN A 114 -20.27 9.84 -11.61
C ASN A 114 -19.63 9.11 -12.81
N ASN A 115 -18.43 8.54 -12.64
CA ASN A 115 -17.71 7.91 -13.75
C ASN A 115 -17.97 6.40 -13.84
N ASN A 116 -17.51 5.78 -14.93
CA ASN A 116 -17.66 4.34 -15.14
C ASN A 116 -16.96 3.53 -14.04
N PHE A 117 -17.71 2.67 -13.35
CA PHE A 117 -17.22 1.87 -12.22
C PHE A 117 -16.02 0.97 -12.57
N LEU A 118 -16.02 0.32 -13.74
CA LEU A 118 -14.90 -0.52 -14.17
C LEU A 118 -13.67 0.34 -14.49
N PHE A 119 -13.88 1.52 -15.05
CA PHE A 119 -12.80 2.47 -15.29
C PHE A 119 -12.20 3.01 -13.99
N ASN A 120 -13.03 3.29 -12.97
CA ASN A 120 -12.57 3.60 -11.61
C ASN A 120 -11.66 2.49 -11.07
N ILE A 121 -12.12 1.24 -11.08
CA ILE A 121 -11.31 0.10 -10.63
C ILE A 121 -10.00 0.00 -11.42
N PHE A 122 -10.06 0.17 -12.73
CA PHE A 122 -8.86 0.06 -13.57
C PHE A 122 -7.81 1.11 -13.19
N ILE A 123 -8.20 2.38 -13.08
CA ILE A 123 -7.25 3.47 -12.92
C ILE A 123 -6.78 3.69 -11.48
N THR A 124 -7.61 3.39 -10.48
CA THR A 124 -7.26 3.63 -9.06
C THR A 124 -6.83 2.37 -8.32
N ALA A 125 -7.18 1.19 -8.81
CA ALA A 125 -6.81 -0.06 -8.16
C ALA A 125 -5.84 -0.89 -9.00
N PHE A 126 -6.18 -1.18 -10.25
CA PHE A 126 -5.38 -2.10 -11.07
C PHE A 126 -4.04 -1.51 -11.50
N VAL A 127 -4.04 -0.30 -12.08
CA VAL A 127 -2.81 0.37 -12.54
C VAL A 127 -1.82 0.61 -11.38
N PRO A 128 -2.22 1.22 -10.25
CA PRO A 128 -1.33 1.41 -9.10
C PRO A 128 -0.78 0.09 -8.53
N ALA A 129 -1.63 -0.93 -8.40
CA ALA A 129 -1.21 -2.21 -7.85
C ALA A 129 -0.10 -2.88 -8.66
N ILE A 130 -0.04 -2.66 -9.97
CA ILE A 130 1.05 -3.16 -10.82
C ILE A 130 2.27 -2.24 -10.73
N MET A 131 2.08 -0.94 -11.00
CA MET A 131 3.18 0.01 -11.11
C MET A 131 3.95 0.15 -9.80
N GLU A 132 3.23 0.31 -8.69
CA GLU A 132 3.84 0.50 -7.39
C GLU A 132 4.51 -0.79 -6.88
N GLU A 133 3.91 -1.96 -7.09
CA GLU A 133 4.55 -3.22 -6.70
C GLU A 133 5.83 -3.51 -7.50
N LEU A 134 5.87 -3.15 -8.79
CA LEU A 134 7.11 -3.23 -9.58
C LEU A 134 8.22 -2.35 -9.00
N ILE A 135 7.87 -1.17 -8.49
CA ILE A 135 8.83 -0.23 -7.89
C ILE A 135 9.24 -0.71 -6.49
N PHE A 136 8.28 -0.83 -5.58
CA PHE A 136 8.55 -1.04 -4.16
C PHE A 136 8.95 -2.49 -3.86
N ARG A 137 8.31 -3.50 -4.49
CA ARG A 137 8.60 -4.92 -4.22
C ARG A 137 9.57 -5.47 -5.25
N GLY A 138 9.46 -5.00 -6.49
CA GLY A 138 10.36 -5.36 -7.56
C GLY A 138 11.75 -4.76 -7.41
N VAL A 139 11.87 -3.43 -7.34
CA VAL A 139 13.17 -2.75 -7.25
C VAL A 139 13.65 -2.63 -5.81
N LEU A 140 12.90 -1.94 -4.93
CA LEU A 140 13.37 -1.60 -3.59
C LEU A 140 13.58 -2.84 -2.72
N TYR A 141 12.51 -3.61 -2.49
CA TYR A 141 12.58 -4.80 -1.66
C TYR A 141 13.62 -5.80 -2.18
N SER A 142 13.60 -6.15 -3.48
CA SER A 142 14.59 -7.09 -4.04
C SER A 142 16.02 -6.55 -4.00
N GLY A 143 16.19 -5.23 -4.14
CA GLY A 143 17.45 -4.52 -3.94
C GLY A 143 18.02 -4.69 -2.53
N TYR A 144 17.16 -4.61 -1.51
CA TYR A 144 17.53 -4.70 -0.10
C TYR A 144 17.57 -6.12 0.45
N ARG A 145 16.81 -7.04 -0.14
CA ARG A 145 16.56 -8.40 0.39
C ARG A 145 17.85 -9.15 0.72
N ASN A 146 18.87 -8.94 -0.10
CA ASN A 146 20.15 -9.63 0.01
C ASN A 146 21.09 -9.06 1.08
N SER A 147 20.78 -7.88 1.64
CA SER A 147 21.49 -7.34 2.81
C SER A 147 20.91 -7.90 4.10
N THR A 148 19.60 -7.71 4.31
CA THR A 148 18.90 -8.29 5.46
C THR A 148 17.41 -8.36 5.18
N ILE A 149 16.78 -9.54 5.26
CA ILE A 149 15.35 -9.69 4.92
C ILE A 149 14.47 -8.80 5.81
N LYS A 150 14.68 -8.80 7.13
CA LYS A 150 13.95 -7.94 8.07
C LYS A 150 14.03 -6.46 7.70
N ARG A 151 15.24 -5.95 7.41
CA ARG A 151 15.44 -4.55 7.03
C ARG A 151 14.90 -4.25 5.64
N ALA A 152 14.92 -5.21 4.72
CA ALA A 152 14.33 -5.07 3.40
C ALA A 152 12.80 -4.92 3.47
N ILE A 153 12.14 -5.74 4.29
CA ILE A 153 10.70 -5.63 4.59
C ILE A 153 10.41 -4.22 5.12
N LEU A 154 11.09 -3.81 6.20
CA LEU A 154 10.83 -2.52 6.84
C LEU A 154 11.16 -1.32 5.95
N ALA A 155 12.31 -1.32 5.27
CA ALA A 155 12.73 -0.19 4.44
C ALA A 155 11.87 -0.02 3.18
N SER A 156 11.48 -1.11 2.52
CA SER A 156 10.58 -1.04 1.37
C SER A 156 9.17 -0.64 1.76
N ALA A 157 8.66 -1.15 2.89
CA ALA A 157 7.37 -0.72 3.44
C ALA A 157 7.39 0.75 3.87
N LEU A 158 8.48 1.20 4.50
CA LEU A 158 8.65 2.60 4.91
C LEU A 158 8.65 3.53 3.70
N ALA A 159 9.43 3.19 2.67
CA ALA A 159 9.44 3.94 1.42
C ALA A 159 8.04 3.98 0.77
N PHE A 160 7.32 2.85 0.75
CA PHE A 160 5.95 2.76 0.22
C PHE A 160 4.98 3.66 0.99
N GLY A 161 4.98 3.60 2.32
CA GLY A 161 4.13 4.47 3.14
C GLY A 161 4.47 5.95 2.95
N LEU A 162 5.75 6.30 3.00
CA LEU A 162 6.21 7.70 2.90
C LEU A 162 5.87 8.32 1.54
N PHE A 163 5.84 7.52 0.48
CA PHE A 163 5.57 8.03 -0.87
C PHE A 163 4.12 8.47 -1.09
N HIS A 164 3.22 8.15 -0.16
CA HIS A 164 1.83 8.64 -0.21
C HIS A 164 1.72 10.11 0.22
N MET A 165 2.77 10.72 0.78
CA MET A 165 2.84 12.14 1.15
C MET A 165 1.69 12.64 2.05
N ASN A 166 1.07 11.72 2.80
CA ASN A 166 -0.04 12.02 3.70
C ASN A 166 0.13 11.21 4.99
N VAL A 167 0.04 11.85 6.17
CA VAL A 167 0.27 11.20 7.48
C VAL A 167 -0.75 10.09 7.76
N ASN A 168 -2.03 10.31 7.43
CA ASN A 168 -3.08 9.33 7.63
C ASN A 168 -2.84 8.10 6.74
N GLN A 169 -2.55 8.32 5.46
CA GLN A 169 -2.28 7.26 4.50
C GLN A 169 -0.98 6.50 4.77
N PHE A 170 0.06 7.21 5.21
CA PHE A 170 1.35 6.65 5.55
C PHE A 170 1.22 5.44 6.50
N CYS A 171 0.46 5.55 7.59
CA CYS A 171 0.42 4.53 8.62
C CYS A 171 -0.15 3.19 8.14
N TYR A 172 -1.31 3.21 7.48
CA TYR A 172 -1.91 1.97 6.98
C TYR A 172 -1.22 1.46 5.71
N ALA A 173 -0.65 2.35 4.87
CA ALA A 173 0.16 1.95 3.73
C ALA A 173 1.47 1.28 4.19
N PHE A 174 2.14 1.81 5.22
CA PHE A 174 3.32 1.18 5.82
C PHE A 174 2.99 -0.22 6.35
N PHE A 175 1.89 -0.36 7.11
CA PHE A 175 1.43 -1.65 7.61
C PHE A 175 1.15 -2.65 6.48
N MET A 176 0.31 -2.28 5.52
CA MET A 176 0.02 -3.13 4.37
C MET A 176 1.29 -3.42 3.57
N GLY A 177 2.23 -2.48 3.56
CA GLY A 177 3.49 -2.65 2.87
C GLY A 177 4.39 -3.73 3.47
N ILE A 178 4.32 -3.92 4.80
CA ILE A 178 4.93 -5.07 5.49
C ILE A 178 4.21 -6.36 5.10
N VAL A 179 2.87 -6.36 5.12
CA VAL A 179 2.05 -7.53 4.74
C VAL A 179 2.35 -7.97 3.31
N PHE A 180 2.45 -7.04 2.36
CA PHE A 180 2.80 -7.29 0.97
C PHE A 180 4.20 -7.92 0.83
N ALA A 181 5.18 -7.45 1.59
CA ALA A 181 6.51 -8.06 1.59
C ALA A 181 6.50 -9.47 2.20
N LEU A 182 5.74 -9.69 3.28
CA LEU A 182 5.60 -11.00 3.93
C LEU A 182 4.89 -12.01 3.02
N VAL A 183 3.82 -11.62 2.33
CA VAL A 183 3.09 -12.53 1.44
C VAL A 183 3.90 -12.88 0.19
N ARG A 184 4.73 -11.93 -0.30
CA ARG A 184 5.72 -12.22 -1.35
C ARG A 184 6.73 -13.26 -0.89
N GLU A 185 7.21 -13.20 0.34
CA GLU A 185 8.11 -14.22 0.89
C GLU A 185 7.40 -15.56 1.14
N ALA A 186 6.13 -15.53 1.56
CA ALA A 186 5.32 -16.71 1.83
C ALA A 186 5.01 -17.49 0.54
N THR A 187 4.71 -16.77 -0.54
CA THR A 187 4.36 -17.37 -1.84
C THR A 187 5.56 -17.56 -2.77
N GLY A 188 6.63 -16.78 -2.56
CA GLY A 188 7.75 -16.67 -3.50
C GLY A 188 7.39 -15.97 -4.81
N SER A 189 6.24 -15.27 -4.88
CA SER A 189 5.75 -14.59 -6.08
C SER A 189 5.32 -13.16 -5.80
N MET A 190 5.76 -12.21 -6.64
CA MET A 190 5.29 -10.82 -6.57
C MET A 190 3.83 -10.66 -6.99
N HIS A 191 3.25 -11.61 -7.73
CA HIS A 191 1.80 -11.57 -8.02
C HIS A 191 0.96 -11.57 -6.74
N SER A 192 1.47 -12.13 -5.63
CA SER A 192 0.71 -12.20 -4.38
C SER A 192 0.45 -10.82 -3.80
N SER A 193 1.47 -9.96 -3.79
CA SER A 193 1.34 -8.59 -3.32
C SER A 193 0.57 -7.72 -4.30
N MET A 194 0.73 -7.91 -5.62
CA MET A 194 -0.08 -7.23 -6.64
C MET A 194 -1.58 -7.53 -6.49
N ILE A 195 -1.95 -8.79 -6.27
CA ILE A 195 -3.35 -9.19 -6.06
C ILE A 195 -3.90 -8.55 -4.79
N MET A 196 -3.16 -8.62 -3.68
CA MET A 196 -3.62 -8.02 -2.43
C MET A 196 -3.73 -6.49 -2.54
N HIS A 197 -2.76 -5.83 -3.16
CA HIS A 197 -2.77 -4.37 -3.36
C HIS A 197 -3.96 -3.95 -4.22
N PHE A 198 -4.21 -4.65 -5.34
CA PHE A 198 -5.39 -4.42 -6.17
C PHE A 198 -6.68 -4.53 -5.35
N LEU A 199 -6.82 -5.59 -4.55
CA LEU A 199 -8.02 -5.83 -3.75
C LEU A 199 -8.23 -4.76 -2.67
N VAL A 200 -7.16 -4.27 -2.03
CA VAL A 200 -7.24 -3.16 -1.06
C VAL A 200 -7.75 -1.90 -1.72
N ASN A 201 -7.19 -1.51 -2.88
CA ASN A 201 -7.60 -0.28 -3.56
C ASN A 201 -9.00 -0.43 -4.18
N ALA A 202 -9.31 -1.59 -4.75
CA ALA A 202 -10.63 -1.88 -5.31
C ALA A 202 -11.71 -1.85 -4.23
N ASN A 203 -11.40 -2.26 -3.00
CA ASN A 203 -12.33 -2.18 -1.88
C ASN A 203 -12.83 -0.75 -1.64
N SER A 204 -11.95 0.26 -1.71
CA SER A 204 -12.35 1.67 -1.57
C SER A 204 -13.34 2.11 -2.64
N ILE A 205 -13.15 1.68 -3.89
CA ILE A 205 -14.05 1.99 -5.01
C ILE A 205 -15.38 1.26 -4.89
N VAL A 206 -15.35 0.00 -4.46
CA VAL A 206 -16.57 -0.80 -4.21
C VAL A 206 -17.39 -0.16 -3.10
N LEU A 207 -16.77 0.22 -1.98
CA LEU A 207 -17.46 0.89 -0.87
C LEU A 207 -18.08 2.21 -1.31
N LEU A 208 -17.34 3.04 -2.07
CA LEU A 208 -17.87 4.28 -2.63
C LEU A 208 -19.09 4.02 -3.51
N LYS A 209 -19.04 3.01 -4.38
CA LYS A 209 -20.16 2.70 -5.27
C LYS A 209 -21.37 2.16 -4.52
N LEU A 210 -21.15 1.33 -3.50
CA LEU A 210 -22.22 0.82 -2.64
C LEU A 210 -22.89 1.95 -1.86
N TYR A 211 -22.10 2.91 -1.37
CA TYR A 211 -22.61 4.11 -0.71
C TYR A 211 -23.51 4.94 -1.65
N ASP A 212 -23.04 5.23 -2.87
CA ASP A 212 -23.84 5.93 -3.90
C ASP A 212 -25.18 5.21 -4.20
N ILE A 213 -25.14 3.89 -4.36
CA ILE A 213 -26.34 3.07 -4.60
C ILE A 213 -27.29 3.13 -3.40
N LEU A 214 -26.77 3.01 -2.18
CA LEU A 214 -27.55 3.06 -0.95
C LEU A 214 -28.25 4.41 -0.79
N THR A 215 -27.51 5.51 -0.95
CA THR A 215 -28.05 6.87 -0.84
C THR A 215 -29.16 7.11 -1.87
N LYS A 216 -28.98 6.69 -3.13
CA LYS A 216 -30.02 6.77 -4.17
C LYS A 216 -31.27 5.96 -3.82
N TYR A 217 -31.09 4.75 -3.28
CA TYR A 217 -32.19 3.88 -2.90
C TYR A 217 -32.99 4.44 -1.71
N VAL A 218 -32.30 4.92 -0.68
CA VAL A 218 -32.93 5.55 0.50
C VAL A 218 -33.65 6.84 0.12
N ASN A 219 -33.06 7.69 -0.71
CA ASN A 219 -33.73 8.91 -1.21
C ASN A 219 -35.02 8.58 -1.97
N LYS A 220 -35.02 7.51 -2.78
CA LYS A 220 -36.22 7.05 -3.48
C LYS A 220 -37.30 6.56 -2.50
N MET A 221 -36.92 5.89 -1.41
CA MET A 221 -37.84 5.47 -0.36
C MET A 221 -38.43 6.68 0.39
N ALA A 222 -37.59 7.64 0.76
CA ALA A 222 -38.00 8.85 1.48
C ALA A 222 -39.02 9.72 0.72
N ASN A 223 -38.97 9.69 -0.62
CA ASN A 223 -39.96 10.36 -1.45
C ASN A 223 -41.34 9.66 -1.44
N ASN A 224 -41.37 8.36 -1.19
CA ASN A 224 -42.60 7.57 -1.15
C ASN A 224 -43.16 7.43 0.27
N ASP A 225 -42.28 7.42 1.27
CA ASP A 225 -42.61 7.23 2.67
C ASP A 225 -41.71 8.13 3.53
N SER A 226 -42.35 9.09 4.22
CA SER A 226 -41.68 10.05 5.08
C SER A 226 -40.91 9.43 6.25
N SER A 227 -41.16 8.17 6.59
CA SER A 227 -40.41 7.45 7.64
C SER A 227 -38.91 7.31 7.32
N PHE A 228 -38.52 7.34 6.04
CA PHE A 228 -37.12 7.27 5.62
C PHE A 228 -36.44 8.65 5.49
N ARG A 229 -37.15 9.76 5.72
CA ARG A 229 -36.62 11.12 5.50
C ARG A 229 -35.39 11.40 6.37
N GLU A 230 -35.43 11.05 7.66
CA GLU A 230 -34.33 11.29 8.58
C GLU A 230 -33.06 10.51 8.20
N LEU A 231 -33.22 9.27 7.73
CA LEU A 231 -32.12 8.45 7.23
C LEU A 231 -31.55 9.01 5.92
N ALA A 232 -32.42 9.47 5.01
CA ALA A 232 -32.01 10.13 3.77
C ALA A 232 -31.19 11.40 4.06
N ASP A 233 -31.66 12.27 4.96
CA ASP A 233 -30.98 13.49 5.37
C ASP A 233 -29.61 13.19 6.01
N SER A 234 -29.52 12.13 6.82
CA SER A 234 -28.27 11.66 7.42
C SER A 234 -27.25 11.14 6.39
N LEU A 235 -27.70 10.42 5.36
CA LEU A 235 -26.82 9.93 4.29
C LEU A 235 -26.39 11.06 3.35
N ASN A 236 -27.30 11.99 3.02
CA ASN A 236 -26.97 13.12 2.15
C ASN A 236 -26.00 14.09 2.85
N SER A 237 -26.17 14.36 4.14
CA SER A 237 -25.23 15.19 4.92
C SER A 237 -23.86 14.54 5.13
N SER A 238 -23.78 13.21 5.06
CA SER A 238 -22.51 12.47 5.07
C SER A 238 -21.84 12.43 3.69
N ALA A 239 -22.59 12.70 2.61
CA ALA A 239 -22.11 12.79 1.24
C ALA A 239 -21.66 14.22 0.86
N ASP A 240 -22.35 15.23 1.40
CA ASP A 240 -21.90 16.62 1.33
C ASP A 240 -20.73 16.80 2.29
N SER A 241 -19.55 17.05 1.75
CA SER A 241 -18.21 17.06 2.36
C SER A 241 -17.98 18.07 3.51
N ALA A 242 -19.02 18.51 4.22
CA ALA A 242 -18.96 19.58 5.23
C ALA A 242 -18.64 19.10 6.65
N VAL A 243 -18.92 17.84 7.01
CA VAL A 243 -18.56 17.29 8.33
C VAL A 243 -17.38 16.35 8.18
N THR A 244 -16.19 16.84 8.50
CA THR A 244 -14.99 16.02 8.51
C THR A 244 -14.91 15.25 9.82
N PHE A 245 -14.18 14.14 9.86
CA PHE A 245 -13.89 13.46 11.13
C PHE A 245 -13.24 14.40 12.16
N ALA A 246 -12.54 15.46 11.73
CA ALA A 246 -11.99 16.45 12.62
C ALA A 246 -13.08 17.19 13.43
N ASP A 247 -14.29 17.31 12.89
CA ASP A 247 -15.43 18.02 13.50
C ASP A 247 -16.19 17.15 14.51
N TYR A 248 -15.94 15.84 14.54
CA TYR A 248 -16.62 14.94 15.47
C TYR A 248 -16.20 15.24 16.94
N PRO A 249 -17.16 15.24 17.89
CA PRO A 249 -16.86 15.28 19.32
C PRO A 249 -15.88 14.17 19.72
N LEU A 250 -15.03 14.45 20.72
CA LEU A 250 -14.03 13.48 21.19
C LEU A 250 -14.65 12.14 21.61
N SER A 251 -15.84 12.15 22.23
CA SER A 251 -16.56 10.94 22.62
C SER A 251 -16.90 10.05 21.41
N GLN A 252 -17.35 10.64 20.30
CA GLN A 252 -17.64 9.91 19.06
C GLN A 252 -16.36 9.39 18.40
N LYS A 253 -15.30 10.20 18.36
CA LYS A 253 -13.98 9.77 17.86
C LYS A 253 -13.45 8.55 18.64
N LEU A 254 -13.52 8.59 19.97
CA LEU A 254 -13.09 7.50 20.84
C LEU A 254 -13.98 6.25 20.69
N SER A 255 -15.29 6.43 20.45
CA SER A 255 -16.21 5.33 20.16
C SER A 255 -15.90 4.63 18.83
N LEU A 256 -15.60 5.40 17.78
CA LEU A 256 -15.15 4.85 16.49
C LEU A 256 -13.79 4.13 16.61
N LEU A 257 -12.87 4.69 17.38
CA LEU A 257 -11.57 4.06 17.62
C LEU A 257 -11.71 2.74 18.39
N SER A 258 -12.51 2.72 19.46
CA SER A 258 -12.69 1.52 20.28
C SER A 258 -13.43 0.41 19.54
N SER A 259 -14.46 0.74 18.75
CA SER A 259 -15.19 -0.22 17.92
C SER A 259 -14.32 -0.86 16.82
N THR A 260 -13.37 -0.12 16.25
CA THR A 260 -12.43 -0.65 15.25
C THR A 260 -11.25 -1.40 15.89
N ALA A 261 -10.84 -1.07 17.12
CA ALA A 261 -9.69 -1.70 17.78
C ALA A 261 -9.89 -3.20 18.03
N PHE A 262 -11.05 -3.60 18.57
CA PHE A 262 -11.32 -5.00 18.90
C PHE A 262 -11.33 -5.89 17.65
N SER A 263 -12.02 -5.42 16.60
CA SER A 263 -12.07 -6.14 15.32
C SER A 263 -10.70 -6.20 14.65
N ALA A 264 -9.87 -5.14 14.74
CA ALA A 264 -8.51 -5.14 14.21
C ALA A 264 -7.61 -6.19 14.87
N VAL A 265 -7.66 -6.35 16.20
CA VAL A 265 -6.83 -7.36 16.90
C VAL A 265 -7.20 -8.78 16.45
N ILE A 266 -8.49 -9.11 16.44
CA ILE A 266 -8.97 -10.43 16.00
C ILE A 266 -8.58 -10.68 14.55
N ALA A 267 -8.81 -9.70 13.69
CA ALA A 267 -8.53 -9.82 12.27
C ALA A 267 -7.03 -9.95 11.98
N PHE A 268 -6.16 -9.25 12.74
CA PHE A 268 -4.72 -9.44 12.65
C PHE A 268 -4.30 -10.88 13.00
N ILE A 269 -4.83 -11.45 14.09
CA ILE A 269 -4.52 -12.82 14.52
C ILE A 269 -4.95 -13.83 13.44
N ILE A 270 -6.20 -13.73 12.96
CA ILE A 270 -6.73 -14.62 11.92
C ILE A 270 -5.93 -14.48 10.62
N GLY A 271 -5.59 -13.25 10.21
CA GLY A 271 -4.80 -13.02 9.03
C GLY A 271 -3.37 -13.56 9.13
N MET A 272 -2.75 -13.52 10.30
CA MET A 272 -1.46 -14.19 10.53
C MET A 272 -1.60 -15.71 10.39
N VAL A 273 -2.69 -16.32 10.87
CA VAL A 273 -2.96 -17.75 10.64
C VAL A 273 -3.08 -18.04 9.15
N ILE A 274 -3.82 -17.23 8.39
CA ILE A 274 -3.99 -17.40 6.93
C ILE A 274 -2.65 -17.24 6.20
N LEU A 275 -1.83 -16.25 6.56
CA LEU A 275 -0.47 -16.08 6.02
C LEU A 275 0.37 -17.34 6.24
N MET A 276 0.32 -17.92 7.43
CA MET A 276 1.03 -19.16 7.76
C MET A 276 0.49 -20.36 6.97
N LEU A 277 -0.82 -20.43 6.72
CA LEU A 277 -1.42 -21.45 5.86
C LEU A 277 -0.93 -21.32 4.41
N ILE A 278 -0.90 -20.11 3.85
CA ILE A 278 -0.35 -19.83 2.52
C ILE A 278 1.12 -20.26 2.46
N ALA A 279 1.93 -19.86 3.45
CA ALA A 279 3.34 -20.21 3.52
C ALA A 279 3.54 -21.73 3.59
N ARG A 280 2.73 -22.46 4.36
CA ARG A 280 2.76 -23.93 4.42
C ARG A 280 2.44 -24.57 3.08
N ARG A 281 1.40 -24.09 2.38
CA ARG A 281 1.02 -24.57 1.05
C ARG A 281 2.07 -24.28 -0.03
N CYS A 282 2.87 -23.24 0.16
CA CYS A 282 3.98 -22.89 -0.71
C CYS A 282 5.32 -23.49 -0.26
N HIS A 283 5.34 -24.42 0.70
CA HIS A 283 6.54 -25.04 1.26
C HIS A 283 7.57 -24.02 1.81
N ARG A 284 7.07 -22.89 2.31
CA ARG A 284 7.84 -21.74 2.82
C ARG A 284 7.47 -21.36 4.25
N LYS A 285 6.75 -22.23 4.99
CA LYS A 285 6.38 -21.98 6.38
C LYS A 285 7.61 -21.71 7.26
N TYR A 286 8.59 -22.60 7.22
CA TYR A 286 9.82 -22.44 8.02
C TYR A 286 10.58 -21.15 7.69
N HIS A 287 10.58 -20.76 6.42
CA HIS A 287 11.12 -19.47 5.99
C HIS A 287 10.42 -18.28 6.66
N ILE A 288 9.08 -18.29 6.68
CA ILE A 288 8.30 -17.26 7.37
C ILE A 288 8.49 -17.32 8.89
N ASP A 289 8.56 -18.51 9.49
CA ASP A 289 8.84 -18.67 10.93
C ASP A 289 10.18 -17.99 11.29
N CYS A 290 11.23 -18.21 10.49
CA CYS A 290 12.54 -17.57 10.68
C CYS A 290 12.48 -16.04 10.50
N ILE A 291 11.66 -15.52 9.56
CA ILE A 291 11.43 -14.07 9.43
C ILE A 291 10.77 -13.52 10.70
N ILE A 292 9.69 -14.14 11.18
CA ILE A 292 8.96 -13.71 12.38
C ILE A 292 9.87 -13.75 13.61
N ALA A 293 10.63 -14.83 13.79
CA ALA A 293 11.61 -14.95 14.87
C ALA A 293 12.68 -13.83 14.86
N SER A 294 13.05 -13.34 13.67
CA SER A 294 13.98 -12.20 13.55
C SER A 294 13.38 -10.87 14.04
N PHE A 295 12.05 -10.73 14.06
CA PHE A 295 11.37 -9.57 14.63
C PHE A 295 11.23 -9.66 16.14
N THR A 296 10.93 -10.84 16.69
CA THR A 296 10.75 -11.05 18.14
C THR A 296 12.05 -11.23 18.89
N GLY A 297 13.17 -11.47 18.20
CA GLY A 297 14.46 -11.81 18.82
C GLY A 297 14.54 -13.24 19.33
N ASN A 298 13.44 -14.00 19.25
CA ASN A 298 13.34 -15.34 19.78
C ASN A 298 13.59 -16.40 18.69
N ARG A 299 14.88 -16.71 18.45
CA ARG A 299 15.29 -17.60 17.37
C ARG A 299 15.17 -19.09 17.68
N HIS A 300 15.02 -19.52 18.95
CA HIS A 300 14.85 -20.94 19.33
C HIS A 300 15.68 -21.97 18.50
N GLY A 301 16.97 -21.69 18.23
CA GLY A 301 17.84 -22.58 17.44
C GLY A 301 17.64 -22.53 15.91
N MET A 302 16.76 -21.67 15.39
CA MET A 302 16.60 -21.39 13.97
C MET A 302 17.83 -20.71 13.38
N PRO A 303 18.18 -20.99 12.10
CA PRO A 303 19.28 -20.34 11.42
C PRO A 303 19.03 -18.84 11.26
N ASP A 304 20.10 -18.08 11.08
CA ASP A 304 19.97 -16.69 10.65
C ASP A 304 19.22 -16.65 9.31
N ILE A 305 18.14 -15.87 9.25
CA ILE A 305 17.29 -15.74 8.07
C ILE A 305 18.06 -15.27 6.82
N ASN A 306 19.19 -14.59 7.00
CA ASN A 306 20.03 -14.16 5.89
C ASN A 306 20.85 -15.32 5.30
N ASN A 307 21.05 -16.39 6.07
CA ASN A 307 21.76 -17.61 5.67
C ASN A 307 20.81 -18.72 5.19
N TYR A 308 19.52 -18.64 5.54
CA TYR A 308 18.50 -19.58 5.10
C TYR A 308 17.83 -19.11 3.80
N LYS A 309 17.97 -19.89 2.74
CA LYS A 309 17.28 -19.67 1.45
C LYS A 309 16.36 -20.87 1.17
N PRO A 310 15.03 -20.69 1.02
CA PRO A 310 14.16 -21.78 0.59
C PRO A 310 14.56 -22.24 -0.82
N GLY A 311 14.52 -23.55 -1.07
CA GLY A 311 15.23 -24.34 -2.11
C GLY A 311 15.04 -24.01 -3.60
N GLU A 312 14.56 -22.82 -3.95
CA GLU A 312 14.42 -22.35 -5.34
C GLU A 312 14.96 -20.93 -5.55
N TYR A 313 15.80 -20.43 -4.65
CA TYR A 313 16.51 -19.17 -4.84
C TYR A 313 17.76 -19.40 -5.68
N ILE A 314 17.62 -19.26 -7.00
CA ILE A 314 18.76 -19.21 -7.92
C ILE A 314 19.65 -18.03 -7.52
N GLU A 315 20.92 -18.32 -7.25
CA GLU A 315 21.94 -17.30 -7.00
C GLU A 315 22.20 -16.53 -8.28
N THR A 316 21.78 -15.27 -8.32
CA THR A 316 22.33 -14.31 -9.28
C THR A 316 23.60 -13.70 -8.69
N ASN A 317 24.66 -13.70 -9.48
CA ASN A 317 26.03 -13.25 -9.26
C ASN A 317 26.32 -12.45 -7.95
N THR A 318 27.13 -13.03 -7.05
CA THR A 318 27.38 -12.60 -5.67
C THR A 318 28.19 -11.31 -5.50
N SER A 319 28.83 -10.79 -6.55
CA SER A 319 29.75 -9.66 -6.46
C SER A 319 29.09 -8.28 -6.26
N GLU A 320 27.78 -8.15 -6.47
CA GLU A 320 27.03 -6.91 -6.20
C GLU A 320 26.26 -6.92 -4.86
N TYR A 321 26.30 -8.04 -4.12
CA TYR A 321 25.39 -8.30 -3.00
C TYR A 321 25.89 -7.64 -1.70
N GLY A 322 24.94 -7.16 -0.89
CA GLY A 322 25.21 -6.53 0.41
C GLY A 322 25.17 -5.00 0.40
N GLY A 323 25.68 -4.41 1.48
CA GLY A 323 25.66 -2.96 1.73
C GLY A 323 24.64 -2.54 2.79
N LYS A 324 24.90 -1.41 3.44
CA LYS A 324 24.01 -0.80 4.43
C LYS A 324 22.77 -0.25 3.72
N ILE A 325 21.59 -0.78 4.07
CA ILE A 325 20.30 -0.27 3.57
C ILE A 325 20.08 1.15 4.11
N VAL A 326 20.27 1.35 5.42
CA VAL A 326 20.25 2.67 6.04
C VAL A 326 21.63 3.30 5.86
N ASP A 327 21.78 4.04 4.77
CA ASP A 327 22.92 4.89 4.50
C ASP A 327 22.46 6.36 4.34
N PHE A 328 23.41 7.27 4.14
CA PHE A 328 23.09 8.69 3.98
C PHE A 328 22.08 8.96 2.86
N VAL A 329 22.13 8.24 1.73
CA VAL A 329 21.21 8.46 0.60
C VAL A 329 19.78 8.05 0.96
N PHE A 330 19.61 6.90 1.63
CA PHE A 330 18.30 6.47 2.11
C PHE A 330 17.74 7.45 3.14
N VAL A 331 18.57 7.88 4.09
CA VAL A 331 18.17 8.85 5.12
C VAL A 331 17.76 10.18 4.50
N THR A 332 18.51 10.69 3.51
CA THR A 332 18.13 11.90 2.76
C THR A 332 16.76 11.74 2.10
N ALA A 333 16.50 10.63 1.41
CA ALA A 333 15.20 10.38 0.78
C ALA A 333 14.06 10.33 1.81
N VAL A 334 14.27 9.67 2.95
CA VAL A 334 13.30 9.63 4.05
C VAL A 334 13.01 11.02 4.61
N ILE A 335 14.05 11.82 4.87
CA ILE A 335 13.90 13.20 5.36
C ILE A 335 13.12 14.04 4.36
N LEU A 336 13.41 13.93 3.06
CA LEU A 336 12.68 14.65 2.02
C LEU A 336 11.19 14.26 2.01
N CYS A 337 10.84 12.97 2.10
CA CYS A 337 9.43 12.58 2.20
C CYS A 337 8.77 13.14 3.46
N ILE A 338 9.45 13.09 4.62
CA ILE A 338 8.90 13.64 5.88
C ILE A 338 8.70 15.15 5.76
N MET A 339 9.64 15.88 5.17
CA MET A 339 9.49 17.31 4.91
C MET A 339 8.27 17.57 4.01
N LEU A 340 8.11 16.82 2.92
CA LEU A 340 6.93 16.96 2.05
C LEU A 340 5.64 16.73 2.82
N ILE A 341 5.54 15.68 3.63
CA ILE A 341 4.38 15.38 4.47
C ILE A 341 4.06 16.52 5.46
N ILE A 342 5.09 17.16 6.02
CA ILE A 342 4.92 18.26 6.99
C ILE A 342 4.53 19.57 6.30
N TYR A 343 5.04 19.84 5.10
CA TYR A 343 4.86 21.12 4.40
C TYR A 343 3.77 21.09 3.32
N SER A 344 3.16 19.94 3.04
CA SER A 344 1.93 19.82 2.26
C SER A 344 0.72 20.22 3.12
N TRP A 345 0.42 21.53 3.19
CA TRP A 345 -0.80 22.08 3.79
C TRP A 345 -1.43 23.13 2.89
#